data_AF-V9LKK6-F1
#
_entry.id   AF-V9LKK6-F1
#
_cell.length_a   1.000
_cell.length_b   1.000
_cell.length_c   1.000
_cell.angle_alpha   90.00
_cell.angle_beta   90.00
_cell.angle_gamma   90.00
#
_symmetry.space_group_name_H-M   'P 1'
#
loop_
_entity.id
_entity.type
_entity.pdbx_description
1 polymer ?
#
loop_
_entity_poly.entity_id
_entity_poly.type
_entity_poly.pdbx_seq_one_letter_code
_entity_poly.pdbx_strand_id
1 'polypeptide(L)'
;AGIVAVVRESRTMVLTYLVLMLIVYFFECASAITSITHRDYIASDPSFLKKQMLQFYSDESSDRGRDLTRVWNRIMDQCCGSRGPIDWVEYTSYFRTQYNETQAPWPFRCCTRDADLRVLN
;
A
#
# COMPACT_ATOMS: atom_id res chain seq x y z
N ALA A 1 -31.85 -10.31 0.28
CA ALA A 1 -32.72 -9.20 0.69
C ALA A 1 -33.59 -8.67 -0.46
N GLY A 2 -33.01 -8.23 -1.60
CA GLY A 2 -33.78 -7.67 -2.73
C GLY A 2 -34.82 -8.59 -3.38
N ILE A 3 -34.55 -9.90 -3.50
CA ILE A 3 -35.47 -10.86 -4.14
C ILE A 3 -36.76 -11.06 -3.31
N VAL A 4 -36.66 -11.04 -1.97
CA VAL A 4 -37.83 -11.16 -1.07
C VAL A 4 -38.67 -9.87 -1.07
N ALA A 5 -38.04 -8.72 -1.33
CA ALA A 5 -38.70 -7.42 -1.40
C ALA A 5 -39.59 -7.24 -2.64
N VAL A 6 -39.18 -7.81 -3.79
CA VAL A 6 -39.92 -7.71 -5.06
C VAL A 6 -41.13 -8.66 -5.09
N VAL A 7 -41.02 -9.84 -4.49
CA VAL A 7 -42.05 -10.90 -4.56
C VAL A 7 -43.32 -10.58 -3.77
N ARG A 8 -43.30 -9.61 -2.85
CA ARG A 8 -44.41 -9.34 -1.92
C ARG A 8 -45.29 -8.13 -2.28
N GLU A 9 -45.12 -7.53 -3.46
CA GLU A 9 -45.91 -6.37 -3.97
C GLU A 9 -46.12 -5.21 -2.96
N SER A 10 -45.25 -5.11 -1.96
CA SER A 10 -45.34 -4.06 -0.95
C SER A 10 -44.54 -2.86 -1.42
N ARG A 11 -45.24 -1.77 -1.77
CA ARG A 11 -44.63 -0.47 -2.15
C ARG A 11 -43.55 -0.02 -1.16
N THR A 12 -43.75 -0.30 0.13
CA THR A 12 -42.80 0.02 1.20
C THR A 12 -41.49 -0.74 1.07
N MET A 13 -41.50 -2.02 0.66
CA MET A 13 -40.27 -2.80 0.48
C MET A 13 -39.50 -2.44 -0.79
N VAL A 14 -40.20 -2.04 -1.85
CA VAL A 14 -39.54 -1.52 -3.06
C VAL A 14 -38.90 -0.17 -2.77
N LEU A 15 -39.58 0.71 -2.04
CA LEU A 15 -39.03 2.00 -1.62
C LEU A 15 -37.78 1.84 -0.73
N THR A 16 -37.80 0.93 0.25
CA THR A 16 -36.61 0.69 1.08
C THR A 16 -35.44 0.12 0.27
N TYR A 17 -35.69 -0.78 -0.68
CA TYR A 17 -34.65 -1.28 -1.58
C TYR A 17 -34.04 -0.16 -2.44
N LEU A 18 -34.88 0.71 -3.02
CA LEU A 18 -34.42 1.86 -3.80
C LEU A 18 -33.58 2.82 -2.96
N VAL A 19 -34.01 3.12 -1.73
CA VAL A 19 -33.24 3.98 -0.81
C VAL A 19 -31.89 3.34 -0.46
N LEU A 20 -31.85 2.03 -0.19
CA LEU A 20 -30.59 1.32 0.08
C LEU A 20 -29.66 1.33 -1.14
N MET A 21 -30.19 1.13 -2.36
CA MET A 21 -29.43 1.22 -3.60
C MET A 21 -28.88 2.63 -3.84
N LEU A 22 -29.68 3.67 -3.55
CA LEU A 22 -29.21 5.07 -3.62
C LEU A 22 -28.08 5.35 -2.63
N ILE A 23 -28.17 4.84 -1.40
CA ILE A 23 -27.10 4.99 -0.40
C ILE A 23 -25.80 4.34 -0.90
N VAL A 24 -25.87 3.11 -1.40
CA VAL A 24 -24.69 2.41 -1.96
C VAL A 24 -24.12 3.20 -3.15
N TYR A 25 -24.96 3.73 -4.02
CA TYR A 25 -24.52 4.56 -5.14
C TYR A 25 -23.78 5.82 -4.70
N PHE A 26 -24.22 6.50 -3.63
CA PHE A 26 -23.49 7.63 -3.06
C PHE A 26 -22.12 7.21 -2.51
N PHE A 27 -22.03 6.06 -1.84
CA PHE A 27 -20.75 5.53 -1.36
C PHE A 27 -19.80 5.15 -2.49
N GLU A 28 -20.31 4.54 -3.57
CA GLU A 28 -19.53 4.22 -4.77
C GLU A 28 -19.00 5.51 -5.42
N CYS A 29 -19.86 6.51 -5.62
CA CYS A 29 -19.45 7.83 -6.13
C CYS A 29 -18.38 8.46 -5.25
N ALA A 30 -18.57 8.46 -3.93
CA ALA A 30 -17.60 8.99 -2.97
C ALA A 30 -16.27 8.22 -3.06
N SER A 31 -16.31 6.89 -3.14
CA SER A 31 -15.12 6.05 -3.24
C SER A 31 -14.35 6.27 -4.55
N ALA A 32 -15.03 6.49 -5.67
CA ALA A 32 -14.41 6.79 -6.95
C ALA A 32 -13.70 8.16 -6.92
N ILE A 33 -14.37 9.18 -6.35
CA ILE A 33 -13.79 10.52 -6.17
C ILE A 33 -12.59 10.46 -5.21
N THR A 34 -12.73 9.76 -4.08
CA THR A 34 -11.64 9.55 -3.13
C THR A 34 -10.51 8.75 -3.78
N SER A 35 -10.76 7.73 -4.59
CA SER A 35 -9.70 6.97 -5.24
C SER A 35 -8.85 7.85 -6.17
N ILE A 36 -9.49 8.74 -6.94
CA ILE A 36 -8.80 9.67 -7.84
C ILE A 36 -7.96 10.66 -7.02
N THR A 37 -8.57 11.33 -6.03
CA THR A 37 -7.87 12.33 -5.19
C THR A 37 -6.83 11.72 -4.24
N HIS A 38 -7.04 10.50 -3.77
CA HIS A 38 -6.17 9.82 -2.81
C HIS A 38 -4.99 9.12 -3.50
N ARG A 39 -5.13 8.74 -4.78
CA ARG A 39 -3.96 8.41 -5.62
C ARG A 39 -3.02 9.60 -5.70
N ASP A 40 -3.55 10.80 -5.90
CA ASP A 40 -2.74 12.01 -5.92
C ASP A 40 -2.21 12.37 -4.53
N TYR A 41 -2.97 12.20 -3.45
CA TYR A 41 -2.48 12.46 -2.07
C TYR A 41 -1.41 11.47 -1.62
N ILE A 42 -1.59 10.16 -1.85
CA ILE A 42 -0.59 9.13 -1.53
C ILE A 42 0.64 9.25 -2.44
N ALA A 43 0.46 9.61 -3.72
CA ALA A 43 1.55 9.81 -4.67
C ALA A 43 2.25 11.19 -4.54
N SER A 44 1.59 12.19 -3.95
CA SER A 44 2.17 13.53 -3.69
C SER A 44 2.93 13.61 -2.36
N ASP A 45 2.56 12.81 -1.36
CA ASP A 45 3.35 12.64 -0.13
C ASP A 45 3.84 11.19 0.10
N PRO A 46 4.61 10.62 -0.84
CA PRO A 46 5.32 9.37 -0.61
C PRO A 46 6.39 9.54 0.46
N SER A 47 6.65 10.77 0.93
CA SER A 47 7.65 11.08 1.95
C SER A 47 7.27 10.50 3.30
N PHE A 48 5.99 10.51 3.67
CA PHE A 48 5.54 9.91 4.93
C PHE A 48 5.70 8.39 4.93
N LEU A 49 5.20 7.74 3.86
CA LEU A 49 5.32 6.29 3.70
C LEU A 49 6.79 5.84 3.60
N LYS A 50 7.60 6.58 2.84
CA LYS A 50 9.05 6.39 2.75
C LYS A 50 9.75 6.56 4.08
N LYS A 51 9.41 7.58 4.88
CA LYS A 51 10.00 7.81 6.20
C LYS A 51 9.68 6.65 7.14
N GLN A 52 8.43 6.20 7.18
CA GLN A 52 8.04 5.05 7.99
C GLN A 52 8.74 3.77 7.53
N MET A 53 8.86 3.56 6.22
CA MET A 53 9.62 2.44 5.67
C MET A 53 11.09 2.52 6.10
N LEU A 54 11.81 3.59 5.78
CA LEU A 54 13.23 3.72 6.09
C LEU A 54 13.51 3.66 7.60
N GLN A 55 12.59 4.13 8.44
CA GLN A 55 12.77 4.16 9.90
C GLN A 55 12.52 2.80 10.58
N PHE A 56 11.55 2.01 10.11
CA PHE A 56 11.12 0.79 10.80
C PHE A 56 11.37 -0.50 10.02
N TYR A 57 11.79 -0.40 8.76
CA TYR A 57 12.14 -1.58 7.98
C TYR A 57 13.40 -2.23 8.55
N SER A 58 13.32 -3.54 8.81
CA SER A 58 14.35 -4.34 9.50
C SER A 58 14.43 -4.13 11.02
N ASP A 59 13.51 -3.36 11.61
CA ASP A 59 13.38 -3.22 13.06
C ASP A 59 12.71 -4.46 13.68
N GLU A 60 13.54 -5.37 14.19
CA GLU A 60 13.09 -6.58 14.89
C GLU A 60 12.75 -6.31 16.37
N SER A 61 13.10 -5.13 16.90
CA SER A 61 12.93 -4.80 18.32
C SER A 61 11.47 -4.59 18.73
N SER A 62 10.59 -4.32 17.77
CA SER A 62 9.17 -4.10 17.99
C SER A 62 8.32 -5.04 17.12
N ASP A 63 7.23 -5.56 17.70
CA ASP A 63 6.27 -6.40 16.96
C ASP A 63 5.71 -5.67 15.72
N ARG A 64 5.53 -4.35 15.84
CA ARG A 64 5.11 -3.46 14.75
C ARG A 64 6.15 -3.39 13.62
N GLY A 65 7.44 -3.30 13.95
CA GLY A 65 8.52 -3.28 12.96
C GLY A 65 8.57 -4.59 12.15
N ARG A 66 8.36 -5.74 12.81
CA ARG A 66 8.30 -7.05 12.14
C ARG A 66 7.11 -7.19 11.20
N ASP A 67 5.92 -6.78 11.63
CA ASP A 67 4.72 -6.82 10.79
C ASP A 67 4.83 -5.87 9.59
N LEU A 68 5.36 -4.66 9.82
CA LEU A 68 5.61 -3.68 8.78
C LEU A 68 6.66 -4.18 7.78
N THR A 69 7.76 -4.78 8.25
CA THR A 69 8.78 -5.39 7.41
C THR A 69 8.22 -6.55 6.58
N ARG A 70 7.29 -7.36 7.13
CA ARG A 70 6.62 -8.43 6.37
C ARG A 70 5.75 -7.89 5.23
N VAL A 71 5.02 -6.80 5.46
CA VAL A 71 4.24 -6.12 4.41
C VAL A 71 5.15 -5.57 3.33
N TRP A 72 6.20 -4.85 3.73
CA TRP A 72 7.18 -4.29 2.79
C TRP A 72 7.93 -5.33 1.99
N ASN A 73 8.27 -6.48 2.59
CA ASN A 73 8.88 -7.60 1.87
C ASN A 73 8.03 -8.06 0.68
N ARG A 74 6.71 -8.11 0.83
CA ARG A 74 5.80 -8.50 -0.27
C ARG A 74 5.72 -7.45 -1.37
N ILE A 75 5.82 -6.17 -1.01
CA ILE A 75 5.86 -5.07 -1.96
C ILE A 75 7.20 -5.09 -2.71
N MET A 76 8.29 -5.37 -1.99
CA MET A 76 9.65 -5.36 -2.54
C MET A 76 9.91 -6.47 -3.56
N ASP A 77 9.17 -7.58 -3.46
CA ASP A 77 9.24 -8.67 -4.45
C ASP A 77 8.84 -8.17 -5.87
N GLN A 78 8.09 -7.07 -5.99
CA GLN A 78 7.61 -6.49 -7.27
C GLN A 78 8.08 -5.06 -7.57
N CYS A 79 8.65 -4.34 -6.61
CA CYS A 79 9.25 -3.03 -6.82
C CYS A 79 10.33 -2.74 -5.78
N CYS A 80 11.10 -1.64 -5.88
CA CYS A 80 12.12 -1.33 -4.88
C CYS A 80 12.01 0.12 -4.45
N GLY A 81 11.68 0.37 -3.18
CA GLY A 81 11.48 1.74 -2.67
C GLY A 81 10.26 2.45 -3.27
N SER A 82 10.19 3.77 -3.12
CA SER A 82 9.11 4.58 -3.72
C SER A 82 9.49 5.13 -5.09
N ARG A 83 10.78 5.40 -5.33
CA ARG A 83 11.37 5.85 -6.60
C ARG A 83 12.46 4.92 -7.13
N GLY A 84 12.78 3.85 -6.40
CA GLY A 84 13.85 2.92 -6.75
C GLY A 84 14.73 2.55 -5.56
N PRO A 85 15.72 1.67 -5.78
CA PRO A 85 16.71 1.30 -4.76
C PRO A 85 17.55 2.47 -4.26
N ILE A 86 17.63 3.56 -5.05
CA ILE A 86 18.33 4.79 -4.66
C ILE A 86 17.77 5.41 -3.37
N ASP A 87 16.49 5.18 -3.05
CA ASP A 87 15.88 5.67 -1.81
C ASP A 87 16.58 5.14 -0.55
N TRP A 88 17.19 3.96 -0.64
CA TRP A 88 17.94 3.33 0.46
C TRP A 88 19.38 3.81 0.54
N VAL A 89 19.91 4.35 -0.56
CA VAL A 89 21.29 4.83 -0.64
C VAL A 89 21.38 6.30 -0.24
N GLU A 90 20.47 7.13 -0.73
CA GLU A 90 20.45 8.57 -0.49
C GLU A 90 19.96 8.93 0.93
N TYR A 91 19.22 8.04 1.60
CA TYR A 91 18.64 8.28 2.92
C TYR A 91 19.08 7.24 3.95
N THR A 92 19.46 7.71 5.15
CA THR A 92 19.79 6.85 6.28
C THR A 92 18.56 6.09 6.76
N SER A 93 18.56 4.76 6.60
CA SER A 93 17.52 3.85 7.08
C SER A 93 18.00 3.03 8.28
N TYR A 94 17.07 2.47 9.05
CA TYR A 94 17.40 1.52 10.10
C TYR A 94 18.13 0.29 9.55
N PHE A 95 17.76 -0.17 8.35
CA PHE A 95 18.46 -1.23 7.62
C PHE A 95 19.98 -0.95 7.46
N ARG A 96 20.37 0.30 7.18
CA ARG A 96 21.80 0.70 7.07
C ARG A 96 22.58 0.58 8.37
N THR A 97 21.90 0.56 9.52
CA THR A 97 22.57 0.33 10.81
C THR A 97 22.94 -1.14 11.02
N GLN A 98 22.24 -2.05 10.33
CA GLN A 98 22.47 -3.49 10.41
C GLN A 98 23.35 -4.02 9.27
N TYR A 99 23.25 -3.43 8.07
CA TYR A 99 24.00 -3.85 6.88
C TYR A 99 24.74 -2.67 6.26
N ASN A 100 26.05 -2.80 6.11
CA ASN A 100 26.87 -1.80 5.43
C ASN A 100 26.64 -1.81 3.91
N GLU A 101 26.91 -0.69 3.24
CA GLU A 101 26.73 -0.54 1.78
C GLU A 101 27.47 -1.61 0.95
N THR A 102 28.62 -2.06 1.43
CA THR A 102 29.44 -3.10 0.79
C THR A 102 28.84 -4.50 0.91
N GLN A 103 27.97 -4.73 1.90
CA GLN A 103 27.31 -6.02 2.13
C GLN A 103 25.93 -6.07 1.48
N ALA A 104 25.14 -5.01 1.65
CA ALA A 104 23.82 -4.87 1.04
C ALA A 104 23.46 -3.39 0.88
N PRO A 105 23.51 -2.83 -0.34
CA PRO A 105 23.19 -1.42 -0.56
C PRO A 105 21.68 -1.11 -0.40
N TRP A 106 20.82 -2.13 -0.52
CA TRP A 106 19.37 -2.06 -0.30
C TRP A 106 18.83 -3.45 0.10
N PRO A 107 17.56 -3.59 0.51
CA PRO A 107 17.03 -4.84 1.01
C PRO A 107 17.08 -6.00 0.00
N PHE A 108 17.41 -7.21 0.49
CA PHE A 108 17.58 -8.42 -0.33
C PHE A 108 16.34 -8.83 -1.14
N ARG A 109 15.16 -8.37 -0.70
CA ARG A 109 13.86 -8.67 -1.30
C ARG A 109 13.47 -7.73 -2.43
N CYS A 110 14.23 -6.67 -2.69
CA CYS A 110 13.99 -5.83 -3.86
C CYS A 110 14.08 -6.66 -5.14
N CYS A 111 13.21 -6.33 -6.11
CA CYS A 111 13.15 -6.92 -7.44
C CYS A 111 14.52 -7.31 -8.01
N THR A 112 14.53 -8.53 -8.56
CA THR A 112 15.62 -9.33 -9.08
C THR A 112 16.92 -8.56 -9.36
N ARG A 113 17.96 -8.86 -8.56
CA ARG A 113 19.34 -8.54 -8.89
C ARG A 113 19.70 -9.22 -10.21
N ASP A 114 20.11 -8.46 -11.22
CA ASP A 114 20.97 -9.03 -12.26
C ASP A 114 22.29 -9.51 -11.61
N ALA A 115 22.98 -10.48 -12.20
CA ALA A 115 24.27 -10.98 -11.72
C ALA A 115 25.31 -9.83 -11.55
N ASP A 116 25.09 -8.72 -12.26
CA ASP A 116 25.90 -7.51 -12.25
C ASP A 116 25.43 -6.42 -11.24
N LEU A 117 24.57 -6.79 -10.25
CA LEU A 117 24.01 -5.86 -9.24
C LEU A 117 23.21 -4.68 -9.83
N ARG A 118 22.75 -4.79 -11.08
CA ARG A 118 21.93 -3.78 -11.74
C ARG A 118 20.44 -4.01 -11.49
N VAL A 119 19.72 -2.90 -11.39
CA VAL A 119 18.26 -2.85 -11.29
C VAL A 119 17.70 -3.13 -12.67
N LEU A 120 17.11 -4.30 -12.89
CA LEU A 120 16.34 -4.54 -14.10
C LEU A 120 14.96 -3.90 -13.91
N ASN A 121 14.58 -3.09 -14.90
CA ASN A 121 13.36 -2.30 -14.97
C ASN A 121 12.09 -3.15 -14.88
#